data_AF-F3AAR4-F1
#
_entry.id   AF-F3AAR4-F1
#
_cell.length_a   1.000
_cell.length_b   1.000
_cell.length_c   1.000
_cell.angle_alpha   90.00
_cell.angle_beta   90.00
_cell.angle_gamma   90.00
#
_symmetry.space_group_name_H-M   'P 1'
#
loop_
_entity.id
_entity.type
_entity.pdbx_description
1 polymer ?
#
loop_
_entity_poly.entity_id
_entity_poly.type
_entity_poly.pdbx_seq_one_letter_code
_entity_poly.pdbx_strand_id
1 'polypeptide(L)' 'MNREGYRDPTAEKAIHNADKMPKYIQNIFDKLNLAAGKSGVEVLVIRDKETGRKYRR' A
#
# COMPACT_ATOMS: atom_id res chain seq x y z
N MET A 1 12.78 -18.36 -2.92
CA MET A 1 13.12 -19.73 -3.38
C MET A 1 12.23 -20.68 -2.62
N ASN A 2 11.39 -21.46 -3.31
CA ASN A 2 10.62 -22.52 -2.65
C ASN A 2 11.54 -23.74 -2.41
N ARG A 3 11.04 -24.77 -1.72
CA ARG A 3 11.80 -25.96 -1.31
C ARG A 3 12.29 -26.84 -2.48
N GLU A 4 11.90 -26.50 -3.72
CA GLU A 4 12.12 -27.27 -4.94
C GLU A 4 13.08 -26.57 -5.93
N GLY A 5 13.73 -25.47 -5.51
CA GLY A 5 14.77 -24.81 -6.29
C GLY A 5 14.29 -23.98 -7.49
N TYR A 6 12.98 -23.92 -7.74
CA TYR A 6 12.43 -22.99 -8.74
C TYR A 6 12.40 -21.56 -8.16
N ARG A 7 12.89 -20.62 -8.97
CA ARG A 7 12.76 -19.19 -8.69
C ARG A 7 11.31 -18.80 -8.95
N ASP A 8 10.46 -19.01 -7.94
CA ASP A 8 9.02 -18.78 -8.00
C ASP A 8 8.74 -17.29 -8.27
N PRO A 9 8.40 -16.89 -9.51
CA PRO A 9 8.24 -15.48 -9.87
C PRO A 9 7.02 -14.87 -9.19
N THR A 10 6.12 -15.70 -8.64
CA THR A 10 4.95 -15.31 -7.86
C THR A 10 5.37 -14.79 -6.48
N ALA A 11 6.34 -15.44 -5.83
CA ALA A 11 6.87 -15.02 -4.54
C ALA A 11 7.68 -13.72 -4.66
N GLU A 12 8.51 -13.59 -5.70
CA GLU A 12 9.25 -12.33 -5.95
C GLU A 12 8.31 -11.17 -6.26
N LYS A 13 7.26 -11.37 -7.07
CA LYS A 13 6.24 -10.33 -7.32
C LYS A 13 5.47 -9.98 -6.04
N ALA A 14 5.18 -10.93 -5.17
CA ALA A 14 4.48 -10.66 -3.90
C ALA A 14 5.34 -9.82 -2.95
N ILE A 15 6.64 -10.08 -2.87
CA ILE A 15 7.58 -9.30 -2.04
C ILE A 15 7.78 -7.90 -2.65
N HIS A 16 7.94 -7.80 -3.97
CA HIS A 16 8.13 -6.51 -4.66
C HIS A 16 6.88 -5.62 -4.61
N ASN A 17 5.68 -6.22 -4.54
CA ASN A 17 4.42 -5.48 -4.35
C ASN A 17 4.07 -5.28 -2.87
N ALA A 18 4.75 -5.91 -1.92
CA ALA A 18 4.44 -5.77 -0.49
C ALA A 18 4.78 -4.37 0.05
N ASP A 19 5.77 -3.72 -0.55
CA ASP A 19 6.15 -2.34 -0.21
C ASP A 19 5.28 -1.30 -0.93
N LYS A 20 4.65 -1.70 -2.05
CA LYS A 20 3.79 -0.81 -2.84
C LYS A 20 2.42 -0.69 -2.20
N MET A 21 1.95 0.56 -2.05
CA MET A 21 0.58 0.84 -1.63
C MET A 21 -0.43 0.13 -2.56
N PRO A 22 -1.30 -0.75 -2.03
CA PRO A 22 -2.34 -1.39 -2.83
C PRO A 22 -3.27 -0.35 -3.48
N LYS A 23 -3.74 -0.62 -4.70
CA LYS A 23 -4.60 0.33 -5.45
C LYS A 23 -5.84 0.78 -4.66
N TYR A 24 -6.44 -0.12 -3.88
CA TYR A 24 -7.62 0.24 -3.08
C TYR A 24 -7.27 1.24 -1.97
N ILE A 25 -6.11 1.08 -1.31
CA ILE A 25 -5.60 2.05 -0.32
C ILE A 25 -5.25 3.36 -1.01
N GLN A 26 -4.62 3.32 -2.18
CA GLN A 26 -4.30 4.52 -2.95
C GLN A 26 -5.55 5.33 -3.29
N ASN A 27 -6.61 4.68 -3.77
CA ASN A 27 -7.88 5.33 -4.06
C ASN A 27 -8.52 5.96 -2.81
N ILE A 28 -8.39 5.32 -1.64
CA ILE A 28 -8.85 5.89 -0.37
C ILE A 28 -8.00 7.10 0.02
N PHE A 29 -6.67 7.00 -0.14
CA PHE A 29 -5.72 8.08 0.11
C PHE A 29 -6.02 9.33 -0.72
N ASP A 30 -6.27 9.17 -2.02
CA ASP A 30 -6.59 10.27 -2.92
C ASP A 30 -7.91 10.96 -2.55
N LYS A 31 -8.95 10.17 -2.22
CA LYS A 31 -10.25 10.71 -1.78
C LYS A 31 -10.17 11.47 -0.47
N LEU A 32 -9.41 10.93 0.49
CA LEU A 32 -9.20 11.59 1.78
C LEU A 32 -8.40 12.88 1.61
N ASN A 33 -7.34 12.87 0.78
CA ASN A 33 -6.59 14.09 0.47
C ASN A 33 -7.44 15.12 -0.28
N LEU A 34 -8.32 14.71 -1.19
CA LEU A 34 -9.25 15.62 -1.85
C LEU A 34 -10.20 16.31 -0.85
N ALA A 35 -10.68 15.58 0.15
CA ALA A 35 -11.53 16.14 1.20
C ALA A 35 -10.72 17.05 2.15
N ALA A 36 -9.58 16.57 2.62
CA ALA A 36 -8.66 17.27 3.52
C ALA A 36 -8.19 18.61 2.92
N GLY A 37 -7.85 18.61 1.62
CA GLY A 37 -7.37 19.78 0.91
C GLY A 37 -8.38 20.94 0.88
N LYS A 38 -9.68 20.65 0.95
CA LYS A 38 -10.73 21.69 1.07
C LYS A 38 -10.67 22.45 2.40
N SER A 39 -10.05 21.86 3.41
CA SER A 39 -9.89 22.43 4.75
C SER A 39 -8.45 22.87 5.04
N GLY A 40 -7.58 22.90 4.02
CA GLY A 40 -6.17 23.29 4.19
C GLY A 40 -5.32 22.28 4.94
N VAL A 41 -5.73 21.01 4.96
CA VAL A 41 -5.00 19.90 5.60
C VAL A 41 -4.72 18.79 4.59
N GLU A 42 -3.78 17.91 4.89
CA GLU A 42 -3.42 16.77 4.04
C GLU A 42 -3.28 15.49 4.86
N VAL A 43 -3.51 14.35 4.20
CA VAL A 43 -3.28 13.03 4.78
C VAL A 43 -1.91 12.54 4.38
N LEU A 44 -1.00 12.45 5.34
CA LEU A 44 0.38 12.01 5.12
C LEU A 44 0.53 10.48 5.19
N VAL A 45 -0.27 9.81 6.02
CA VAL A 45 -0.14 8.37 6.28
C VAL A 45 -1.52 7.74 6.47
N ILE A 46 -1.75 6.60 5.84
CA ILE A 46 -2.90 5.71 6.11
C ILE A 46 -2.39 4.41 6.70
N ARG A 47 -3.06 3.96 7.77
CA ARG A 47 -2.81 2.65 8.37
C ARG A 47 -3.94 1.69 7.99
N ASP A 48 -3.59 0.59 7.36
CA ASP A 48 -4.48 -0.55 7.22
C ASP A 48 -4.66 -1.22 8.60
N LYS A 49 -5.90 -1.27 9.09
CA LYS A 49 -6.19 -1.72 10.46
C LYS A 49 -6.00 -3.23 10.63
N GLU A 50 -6.25 -4.00 9.57
CA GLU A 50 -6.17 -5.47 9.60
C GLU A 50 -4.72 -5.95 9.65
N THR A 51 -3.87 -5.42 8.77
CA THR A 51 -2.46 -5.81 8.65
C THR A 51 -1.53 -4.96 9.51
N GLY A 52 -2.00 -3.80 9.99
CA GLY A 52 -1.19 -2.81 10.70
C GLY A 52 -0.24 -2.02 9.80
N ARG A 53 -0.18 -2.31 8.49
CA ARG A 53 0.71 -1.65 7.54
C ARG A 53 0.38 -0.18 7.41
N LYS A 54 1.42 0.64 7.35
CA LYS A 54 1.31 2.08 7.11
C LYS A 54 1.76 2.38 5.70
N TYR A 55 0.97 3.16 4.99
CA TYR A 55 1.28 3.61 3.65
C TYR A 55 1.39 5.13 3.65
N ARG A 56 2.47 5.62 3.04
CA ARG A 56 2.70 7.03 2.73
C ARG A 56 2.88 7.15 1.23
N ARG A 57 2.66 8.35 0.70
CA ARG A 57 3.05 8.66 -0.69
C ARG A 57 4.56 8.78 -0.80
#